data_AF-A0AA43A9L2-F1
#
_entry.id   AF-A0AA43A9L2-F1
#
_cell.length_a   1.000
_cell.length_b   1.000
_cell.length_c   1.000
_cell.angle_alpha   90.00
_cell.angle_beta   90.00
_cell.angle_gamma   90.00
#
_symmetry.space_group_name_H-M   'P 1'
#
loop_
_entity.id
_entity.type
_entity.pdbx_description
1 polymer ?
#
loop_
_entity_poly.entity_id
_entity_poly.type
_entity_poly.pdbx_seq_one_letter_code
_entity_poly.pdbx_strand_id
1 'polypeptide(L)'
;MAAVRKSKAVAKTSKKKTSRKKAAVRSRKMSGAYPLSGITVIDLSHVNNGPYATFLMAMAGAEVIKIEPPQGEHLRRRGALCADA
;
A
#
# COMPACT_ATOMS: atom_id res chain seq x y z
N MET A 1 -36.83 1.16 -59.77
CA MET A 1 -36.35 2.38 -59.09
C MET A 1 -36.36 2.13 -57.60
N ALA A 2 -35.18 1.94 -57.01
CA ALA A 2 -34.99 1.43 -55.65
C ALA A 2 -35.13 2.51 -54.57
N ALA A 3 -35.57 2.05 -53.40
CA ALA A 3 -36.05 2.80 -52.25
C ALA A 3 -34.99 3.63 -51.51
N VAL A 4 -35.48 4.74 -50.94
CA VAL A 4 -34.87 5.55 -49.89
C VAL A 4 -34.49 4.68 -48.68
N ARG A 5 -33.24 4.76 -48.24
CA ARG A 5 -32.85 4.49 -46.84
C ARG A 5 -31.87 5.55 -46.36
N LYS A 6 -32.42 6.44 -45.53
CA LYS A 6 -31.75 7.35 -44.59
C LYS A 6 -30.83 6.53 -43.69
N SER A 7 -29.64 7.04 -43.34
CA SER A 7 -29.23 7.21 -41.94
C SER A 7 -27.80 7.73 -41.80
N LYS A 8 -27.74 8.83 -41.07
CA LYS A 8 -26.59 9.55 -40.53
C LYS A 8 -25.94 8.70 -39.42
N ALA A 9 -24.62 8.55 -39.40
CA ALA A 9 -23.90 8.17 -38.19
C ALA A 9 -22.46 8.69 -38.21
N VAL A 10 -22.31 9.88 -37.62
CA VAL A 10 -21.06 10.38 -37.05
C VAL A 10 -20.67 9.44 -35.90
N ALA A 11 -19.50 8.81 -35.96
CA ALA A 11 -18.98 8.03 -34.84
C ALA A 11 -17.45 8.17 -34.71
N LYS A 12 -17.07 9.28 -34.06
CA LYS A 12 -16.10 9.35 -32.96
C LYS A 12 -14.76 8.65 -33.20
N THR A 13 -13.77 9.46 -33.54
CA THR A 13 -12.35 9.26 -33.24
C THR A 13 -12.17 8.64 -31.85
N SER A 14 -11.44 7.54 -31.82
CA SER A 14 -11.20 6.75 -30.62
C SER A 14 -10.45 7.59 -29.58
N LYS A 15 -11.18 8.01 -28.54
CA LYS A 15 -10.57 8.43 -27.28
C LYS A 15 -9.83 7.20 -26.73
N LYS A 16 -8.53 7.13 -26.99
CA LYS A 16 -7.59 6.24 -26.30
C LYS A 16 -7.58 6.67 -24.83
N LYS A 17 -8.54 6.16 -24.04
CA LYS A 17 -8.51 6.22 -22.58
C LYS A 17 -7.27 5.44 -22.16
N THR A 18 -6.17 6.14 -21.91
CA THR A 18 -5.10 5.64 -21.07
C THR A 18 -5.73 5.35 -19.71
N SER A 19 -6.18 4.10 -19.54
CA SER A 19 -6.54 3.56 -18.24
C SER A 19 -5.28 3.61 -17.41
N ARG A 20 -5.07 4.74 -16.71
CA ARG A 20 -4.34 4.72 -15.45
C ARG A 20 -5.17 3.78 -14.57
N LYS A 21 -4.87 2.48 -14.66
CA LYS A 21 -5.31 1.50 -13.69
C LYS A 21 -4.77 2.04 -12.36
N LYS A 22 -5.60 2.81 -11.66
CA LYS A 22 -5.36 3.12 -10.25
C LYS A 22 -5.13 1.76 -9.62
N ALA A 23 -3.90 1.46 -9.22
CA ALA A 23 -3.58 0.24 -8.49
C ALA A 23 -4.63 0.15 -7.40
N ALA A 24 -5.50 -0.86 -7.52
CA ALA A 24 -6.66 -0.99 -6.66
C ALA A 24 -6.13 -1.32 -5.27
N VAL A 25 -5.89 -0.29 -4.45
CA VAL A 25 -5.82 -0.45 -3.00
C VAL A 25 -7.18 -1.02 -2.63
N ARG A 26 -7.21 -2.33 -2.38
CA ARG A 26 -8.43 -3.09 -2.11
C ARG A 26 -9.06 -2.49 -0.86
N SER A 27 -10.11 -1.68 -1.03
CA SER A 27 -10.90 -1.18 0.09
C SER A 27 -11.64 -2.38 0.71
N ARG A 28 -11.01 -3.00 1.70
CA ARG A 28 -11.62 -4.09 2.48
C ARG A 28 -12.41 -3.43 3.61
N LYS A 29 -13.74 -3.39 3.44
CA LYS A 29 -14.66 -2.88 4.47
C LYS A 29 -14.69 -3.88 5.62
N MET A 30 -14.26 -3.49 6.83
CA MET A 30 -14.40 -4.33 8.03
C MET A 30 -15.12 -3.54 9.13
N SER A 31 -16.24 -4.07 9.58
CA SER A 31 -17.05 -3.57 10.70
C SER A 31 -16.43 -4.00 12.03
N GLY A 32 -16.17 -3.05 12.94
CA GLY A 32 -15.44 -3.27 14.20
C GLY A 32 -13.95 -2.90 14.13
N ALA A 33 -13.58 -2.00 13.23
CA ALA A 33 -12.21 -1.68 12.88
C ALA A 33 -11.44 -0.96 14.01
N TYR A 34 -10.28 -1.49 14.37
CA TYR A 34 -9.22 -0.72 15.03
C TYR A 34 -8.95 0.58 14.24
N PRO A 35 -8.55 1.68 14.89
CA PRO A 35 -8.56 3.01 14.28
C PRO A 35 -7.68 3.17 13.02
N LEU A 36 -6.68 2.30 12.82
CA LEU A 36 -5.81 2.29 11.64
C LEU A 36 -6.04 1.07 10.72
N SER A 37 -7.17 0.38 10.87
CA SER A 37 -7.49 -0.78 10.02
C SER A 37 -7.48 -0.42 8.54
N GLY A 38 -6.78 -1.23 7.74
CA GLY A 38 -6.69 -1.05 6.29
C GLY A 38 -5.69 0.02 5.83
N ILE A 39 -4.92 0.59 6.76
CA ILE A 39 -3.77 1.44 6.45
C ILE A 39 -2.52 0.57 6.40
N THR A 40 -1.75 0.70 5.31
CA THR A 40 -0.41 0.12 5.20
C THR A 40 0.63 1.20 5.50
N VAL A 41 1.51 0.95 6.46
CA VAL A 41 2.57 1.87 6.90
C VAL A 41 3.92 1.26 6.53
N ILE A 42 4.77 2.05 5.88
CA ILE A 42 6.15 1.66 5.57
C ILE A 42 7.05 2.29 6.65
N ASP A 43 7.69 1.44 7.46
CA ASP A 43 8.61 1.87 8.50
C ASP A 43 10.05 1.88 7.98
N LEU A 44 10.60 3.09 7.84
CA LEU A 44 12.00 3.37 7.48
C LEU A 44 12.84 3.87 8.66
N SER A 45 12.25 3.90 9.85
CA SER A 45 12.91 4.40 11.04
C SER A 45 13.94 3.41 11.55
N HIS A 46 14.93 3.88 12.31
CA HIS A 46 15.93 3.03 12.97
C HIS A 46 15.95 3.33 14.48
N VAL A 47 16.59 2.47 15.26
CA VAL A 47 16.70 2.59 16.73
C VAL A 47 15.32 2.39 17.39
N ASN A 48 14.99 3.04 18.51
CA ASN A 48 13.87 2.62 19.37
C ASN A 48 12.59 3.42 19.12
N ASN A 49 12.67 4.74 19.00
CA ASN A 49 11.49 5.60 18.99
C ASN A 49 10.60 5.38 17.77
N GLY A 50 11.21 5.12 16.61
CA GLY A 50 10.49 4.88 15.37
C GLY A 50 9.76 3.54 15.34
N PRO A 51 10.44 2.41 15.61
CA PRO A 51 9.79 1.10 15.73
C PRO A 51 8.73 1.06 16.82
N TYR A 52 8.90 1.83 17.90
CA TYR A 52 7.88 1.94 18.94
C TYR A 52 6.62 2.65 18.43
N ALA A 53 6.77 3.74 17.70
CA ALA A 53 5.63 4.44 17.11
C ALA A 53 4.86 3.55 16.11
N THR A 54 5.59 2.84 15.23
CA THR A 54 4.96 1.95 14.25
C THR A 54 4.39 0.68 14.89
N PHE A 55 4.97 0.21 16.00
CA PHE A 55 4.38 -0.83 16.83
C PHE A 55 3.02 -0.42 17.40
N LEU A 56 2.88 0.81 17.92
CA LEU A 56 1.58 1.34 18.36
C LEU A 56 0.59 1.41 17.19
N MET A 57 1.05 1.76 15.99
CA MET A 57 0.18 1.78 14.79
C MET A 57 -0.29 0.37 14.40
N ALA A 58 0.58 -0.64 14.51
CA ALA A 58 0.21 -2.03 14.26
C ALA A 58 -0.85 -2.52 15.28
N MET A 59 -0.68 -2.20 16.56
CA MET A 59 -1.69 -2.48 17.59
C MET A 59 -3.01 -1.76 17.34
N ALA A 60 -2.96 -0.58 16.74
CA ALA A 60 -4.11 0.16 16.25
C ALA A 60 -4.65 -0.37 14.91
N GLY A 61 -4.20 -1.53 14.42
CA GLY A 61 -4.74 -2.24 13.26
C GLY A 61 -4.10 -1.92 11.91
N ALA A 62 -3.00 -1.15 11.89
CA ALA A 62 -2.26 -0.91 10.67
C ALA A 62 -1.46 -2.13 10.23
N GLU A 63 -1.30 -2.32 8.93
CA GLU A 63 -0.32 -3.25 8.35
C GLU A 63 1.02 -2.53 8.26
N VAL A 64 1.99 -2.90 9.10
CA VAL A 64 3.30 -2.25 9.15
C VAL A 64 4.34 -3.10 8.45
N ILE A 65 5.00 -2.54 7.44
CA ILE A 65 6.10 -3.16 6.69
C ILE A 65 7.40 -2.48 7.09
N LYS A 66 8.25 -3.20 7.82
CA LYS A 66 9.58 -2.73 8.19
C LYS A 66 10.56 -2.92 7.04
N ILE A 67 11.22 -1.83 6.65
CA ILE A 67 12.31 -1.88 5.67
C ILE A 67 13.63 -1.86 6.43
N GLU A 68 14.39 -2.94 6.31
CA GLU A 68 15.73 -3.06 6.89
C GLU A 68 16.79 -3.08 5.78
N PRO A 69 18.01 -2.60 6.06
CA PRO A 69 19.14 -2.85 5.19
C PRO A 69 19.38 -4.36 5.03
N PRO A 70 20.05 -4.83 3.96
CA PRO A 70 20.31 -6.25 3.72
C PRO A 70 21.03 -6.96 4.89
N GLN A 71 21.82 -6.20 5.65
CA GLN A 71 22.56 -6.67 6.82
C GLN A 71 21.69 -6.74 8.10
N GLY A 72 20.42 -6.34 8.03
CA GLY A 72 19.51 -6.19 9.17
C GLY A 72 19.79 -4.94 10.01
N GLU A 73 18.85 -4.56 10.86
CA GLU A 73 18.98 -3.37 11.71
C GLU A 73 20.13 -3.49 12.74
N HIS A 74 20.95 -2.43 12.87
CA HIS A 74 22.12 -2.39 13.75
C HIS A 74 21.82 -2.70 15.22
N LEU A 75 20.64 -2.31 15.71
CA LEU A 75 20.24 -2.53 17.10
C LEU A 75 20.08 -4.02 17.42
N ARG A 76 19.74 -4.87 16.43
CA ARG A 76 19.62 -6.32 16.60
C ARG A 76 20.96 -6.98 16.93
N ARG A 77 22.08 -6.35 16.57
CA ARG A 77 23.43 -6.87 16.81
C ARG A 77 24.01 -6.46 18.17
N ARG A 78 23.45 -5.42 18.82
CA ARG A 78 23.97 -4.89 20.09
C ARG A 78 23.73 -5.83 21.29
N GLY A 79 22.80 -6.77 21.19
CA GLY A 79 22.54 -7.78 22.24
C GLY A 79 23.43 -9.02 22.18
N ALA A 80 24.22 -9.21 21.12
CA ALA A 80 25.06 -10.41 20.95
C ALA A 80 26.43 -10.31 21.66
N LEU A 81 26.65 -9.28 22.47
CA LEU A 81 27.93 -9.01 23.14
C LEU A 81 28.05 -9.66 24.53
N CYS A 82 27.08 -10.49 24.94
CA CYS A 82 27.07 -11.21 26.21
C CYS A 82 26.61 -12.66 25.96
N ALA A 83 27.48 -13.47 25.39
CA ALA A 83 27.33 -14.93 25.40
C ALA A 83 28.59 -15.64 25.92
N ASP A 84 29.73 -14.95 26.07
CA ASP A 84 30.99 -15.54 26.52
C ASP A 84 31.80 -14.54 27.39
N ALA A 85 31.42 -14.39 28.67
CA ALA A 85 32.26 -13.74 29.69
C ALA A 85 32.04 -14.41 31.05
#